data_AF-A0A3B8UZ95-F1
#
_entry.id   AF-A0A3B8UZ95-F1
#
_cell.length_a   1.000
_cell.length_b   1.000
_cell.length_c   1.000
_cell.angle_alpha   90.00
_cell.angle_beta   90.00
_cell.angle_gamma   90.00
#
_symmetry.space_group_name_H-M   'P 1'
#
loop_
_entity.id
_entity.type
_entity.pdbx_description
1 polymer ?
#
loop_
_entity_poly.entity_id
_entity_poly.type
_entity_poly.pdbx_seq_one_letter_code
_entity_poly.pdbx_strand_id
1 'polypeptide(L)'
;MTSAVAGVLLLGCTNKQVKVEMVAGEAGPERIFETNRSNRDEIGRLSEAYETAPTDRAGGKDGVRFEGVFAERDLPSEIGNRNGWSSLPGNFGTAYYYVEQFGAARDDWTAFRDRMNAGELWIRFAISFFESRIEEEDARVEWRRFAEEEMLPDAMSAFLRFNAGGYVQQGQRIDTRFRPPQERGPRTDDEWFQVQVFAPLVGFAVERGWVEPWEGQLTLLSGIDGWVSAGERAWTRKELADPIVKRSVARFVPGADPGEIGPGNQKLILTGLAFLWWVNTSKDAVELMIESPAIPEADKARLRKGDRSIDLPGPFGIPIGGGERPLESEVVLRTEAEPFLTNGTWDESLGTVSFTTRIYPPSQRRRMTPPVFHANWAVPDASMQRAIFGEVELVGQDLAEVAFWERIFDDDRRAEWTAAVEAAKAEGSPAPLRPFIEAMDGDDAEALPAPDGLRDLVFRESDA
;
A
#
# COMPACT_ATOMS: atom_id res chain seq x y z
N MET A 1 8.69 -39.83 45.91
CA MET A 1 8.01 -39.85 44.60
C MET A 1 7.79 -38.42 44.19
N THR A 2 8.72 -37.94 43.39
CA THR A 2 8.84 -36.59 42.83
C THR A 2 8.07 -36.57 41.51
N SER A 3 6.94 -35.86 41.44
CA SER A 3 6.27 -35.61 40.17
C SER A 3 6.69 -34.25 39.63
N ALA A 4 7.43 -34.31 38.52
CA ALA A 4 7.88 -33.19 37.73
C ALA A 4 6.69 -32.47 37.09
N VAL A 5 6.60 -31.16 37.33
CA VAL A 5 5.81 -30.24 36.52
C VAL A 5 6.61 -30.00 35.24
N ALA A 6 6.22 -30.64 34.15
CA ALA A 6 6.72 -30.32 32.83
C ALA A 6 6.16 -28.95 32.42
N GLY A 7 7.01 -27.93 32.50
CA GLY A 7 6.74 -26.62 31.89
C GLY A 7 6.66 -26.79 30.38
N VAL A 8 5.45 -26.70 29.85
CA VAL A 8 5.24 -26.40 28.42
C VAL A 8 5.78 -24.99 28.22
N LEU A 9 6.96 -24.90 27.62
CA LEU A 9 7.50 -23.65 27.08
C LEU A 9 6.46 -23.09 26.11
N LEU A 10 5.83 -22.00 26.52
CA LEU A 10 5.08 -21.09 25.66
C LEU A 10 6.07 -20.50 24.65
N LEU A 11 6.37 -21.24 23.58
CA LEU A 11 6.85 -20.64 22.34
C LEU A 11 5.68 -19.82 21.79
N GLY A 12 5.55 -18.59 22.30
CA GLY A 12 4.60 -17.63 21.80
C GLY A 12 4.85 -17.47 20.31
N CYS A 13 3.89 -17.91 19.47
CA CYS A 13 3.97 -17.69 18.04
C CYS A 13 4.02 -16.18 17.81
N THR A 14 5.19 -15.63 17.52
CA THR A 14 5.37 -14.24 17.09
C THR A 14 5.00 -14.15 15.61
N ASN A 15 4.54 -12.98 15.14
CA ASN A 15 4.30 -12.77 13.71
C ASN A 15 5.61 -12.92 12.94
N LYS A 16 5.56 -13.33 11.66
CA LYS A 16 6.75 -13.27 10.80
C LYS A 16 7.15 -11.80 10.67
N GLN A 17 8.41 -11.49 10.94
CA GLN A 17 8.97 -10.16 10.85
C GLN A 17 10.13 -10.18 9.85
N VAL A 18 10.17 -9.19 8.97
CA VAL A 18 11.32 -8.92 8.10
C VAL A 18 11.72 -7.47 8.19
N LYS A 19 13.02 -7.21 8.12
CA LYS A 19 13.59 -5.88 7.93
C LYS A 19 14.55 -5.92 6.75
N VAL A 20 14.41 -4.96 5.85
CA VAL A 20 15.39 -4.68 4.79
C VAL A 20 15.97 -3.31 5.07
N GLU A 21 17.28 -3.19 4.99
CA GLU A 21 17.98 -1.92 5.03
C GLU A 21 18.89 -1.79 3.81
N MET A 22 18.84 -0.65 3.14
CA MET A 22 19.61 -0.35 1.95
C MET A 22 20.46 0.89 2.16
N VAL A 23 21.68 0.84 1.64
CA VAL A 23 22.63 1.97 1.63
C VAL A 23 23.27 2.07 0.25
N ALA A 24 23.47 3.29 -0.24
CA ALA A 24 24.28 3.50 -1.43
C ALA A 24 25.76 3.30 -1.08
N GLY A 25 26.39 2.24 -1.59
CA GLY A 25 27.82 1.98 -1.43
C GLY A 25 28.63 2.31 -2.69
N GLU A 26 29.94 2.50 -2.55
CA GLU A 26 30.86 2.80 -3.66
C GLU A 26 30.93 1.66 -4.70
N ALA A 27 30.81 0.41 -4.24
CA ALA A 27 30.86 -0.78 -5.09
C ALA A 27 29.47 -1.27 -5.57
N GLY A 28 28.40 -0.54 -5.22
CA GLY A 28 27.01 -0.91 -5.45
C GLY A 28 26.15 -0.79 -4.20
N PRO A 29 24.83 -1.04 -4.29
CA PRO A 29 23.96 -1.05 -3.13
C PRO A 29 24.38 -2.08 -2.08
N GLU A 30 24.54 -1.61 -0.85
CA GLU A 30 24.67 -2.47 0.32
C GLU A 30 23.26 -2.83 0.80
N ARG A 31 23.06 -4.10 1.13
CA ARG A 31 21.77 -4.61 1.58
C ARG A 31 21.94 -5.44 2.83
N ILE A 32 21.11 -5.14 3.82
CA ILE A 32 20.98 -5.88 5.07
C ILE A 32 19.57 -6.45 5.14
N PHE A 33 19.45 -7.75 5.39
CA PHE A 33 18.18 -8.43 5.60
C PHE A 33 18.13 -9.10 6.97
N GLU A 34 17.08 -8.84 7.73
CA GLU A 34 16.82 -9.50 9.01
C GLU A 34 15.48 -10.21 8.99
N THR A 35 15.41 -11.38 9.62
CA THR A 35 14.17 -12.13 9.81
C THR A 35 14.16 -12.84 11.16
N ASN A 36 12.99 -12.95 11.79
CA ASN A 36 12.82 -13.76 13.00
C ASN A 36 12.59 -15.25 12.71
N ARG A 37 12.74 -15.69 11.45
CA ARG A 37 12.64 -17.10 11.07
C ARG A 37 13.94 -17.86 11.30
N SER A 38 13.79 -19.14 11.63
CA SER A 38 14.86 -20.11 11.86
C SER A 38 14.79 -21.34 10.93
N ASN A 39 14.05 -21.27 9.82
CA ASN A 39 13.96 -22.39 8.87
C ASN A 39 15.31 -22.62 8.19
N ARG A 40 15.87 -23.83 8.35
CA ARG A 40 17.18 -24.22 7.81
C ARG A 40 17.27 -24.08 6.28
N ASP A 41 16.21 -24.41 5.55
CA ASP A 41 16.21 -24.33 4.08
C ASP A 41 16.19 -22.87 3.60
N GLU A 42 15.41 -22.02 4.27
CA GLU A 42 15.35 -20.57 3.99
C GLU A 42 16.70 -19.92 4.33
N ILE A 43 17.31 -20.28 5.46
CA ILE A 43 18.65 -19.84 5.85
C ILE A 43 19.71 -20.28 4.84
N GLY A 44 19.68 -21.54 4.39
CA GLY A 44 20.65 -22.07 3.43
C GLY A 44 20.62 -21.30 2.11
N ARG A 45 19.42 -21.09 1.55
CA ARG A 45 19.24 -20.30 0.32
C ARG A 45 19.67 -18.85 0.49
N LEU A 46 19.39 -18.22 1.62
CA LEU A 46 19.82 -16.84 1.90
C LEU A 46 21.34 -16.74 2.06
N SER A 47 21.96 -17.74 2.69
CA SER A 47 23.43 -17.78 2.85
C SER A 47 24.14 -17.90 1.50
N GLU A 48 23.57 -18.68 0.57
CA GLU A 48 24.04 -18.77 -0.81
C GLU A 48 23.89 -17.43 -1.55
N ALA A 49 22.71 -16.80 -1.44
CA ALA A 49 22.43 -15.53 -2.11
C ALA A 49 23.29 -14.36 -1.61
N TYR A 50 23.65 -14.35 -0.32
CA TYR A 50 24.48 -13.32 0.30
C TYR A 50 25.97 -13.70 0.37
N GLU A 51 26.34 -14.88 -0.13
CA GLU A 51 27.70 -15.46 -0.06
C GLU A 51 28.33 -15.43 1.36
N THR A 52 27.49 -15.37 2.40
CA THR A 52 27.91 -15.19 3.79
C THR A 52 27.04 -16.03 4.72
N ALA A 53 27.64 -16.48 5.83
CA ALA A 53 26.87 -17.12 6.90
C ALA A 53 26.04 -16.05 7.65
N PRO A 54 24.82 -16.39 8.11
CA PRO A 54 24.02 -15.46 8.90
C PRO A 54 24.73 -15.10 10.20
N THR A 55 24.50 -13.89 10.68
CA THR A 55 24.80 -13.45 12.04
C THR A 55 23.54 -13.38 12.87
N ASP A 56 23.68 -13.29 14.19
CA ASP A 56 22.53 -13.07 15.07
C ASP A 56 21.96 -11.67 14.88
N ARG A 57 20.63 -11.55 14.98
CA ARG A 57 19.96 -10.25 14.90
C ARG A 57 20.38 -9.32 16.05
N ALA A 58 20.60 -8.05 15.74
CA ALA A 58 21.00 -7.05 16.73
C ALA A 58 19.96 -6.90 17.87
N GLY A 59 20.44 -6.68 19.10
CA GLY A 59 19.59 -6.39 20.26
C GLY A 59 18.97 -7.61 20.95
N GLY A 60 19.51 -8.82 20.74
CA GLY A 60 19.11 -10.04 21.48
C GLY A 60 17.73 -10.57 21.13
N LYS A 61 17.19 -10.22 19.94
CA LYS A 61 15.95 -10.80 19.41
C LYS A 61 16.28 -12.10 18.68
N ASP A 62 15.49 -13.14 18.88
CA ASP A 62 15.57 -14.36 18.07
C ASP A 62 15.47 -14.01 16.57
N GLY A 63 16.42 -14.49 15.75
CA GLY A 63 16.44 -14.25 14.31
C GLY A 63 17.85 -14.26 13.70
N VAL A 64 17.89 -14.13 12.39
CA VAL A 64 19.13 -14.10 11.59
C VAL A 64 19.24 -12.80 10.81
N ARG A 65 20.48 -12.37 10.58
CA ARG A 65 20.87 -11.20 9.80
C ARG A 65 21.82 -11.62 8.69
N PHE A 66 21.57 -11.11 7.50
CA PHE A 66 22.42 -11.25 6.31
C PHE A 66 22.81 -9.86 5.82
N GLU A 67 24.02 -9.73 5.30
CA GLU A 67 24.59 -8.47 4.84
C GLU A 67 25.48 -8.74 3.63
N GLY A 68 25.34 -7.92 2.58
CA GLY A 68 26.06 -8.10 1.34
C GLY A 68 26.03 -6.85 0.47
N VAL A 69 26.93 -6.81 -0.51
CA VAL A 69 27.02 -5.77 -1.53
C VAL A 69 26.67 -6.39 -2.87
N PHE A 70 25.82 -5.72 -3.63
CA PHE A 70 25.25 -6.26 -4.86
C PHE A 70 25.46 -5.31 -6.03
N ALA A 71 25.45 -5.84 -7.25
CA ALA A 71 25.29 -5.02 -8.45
C ALA A 71 23.84 -4.50 -8.53
N GLU A 72 23.61 -3.36 -9.20
CA GLU A 72 22.30 -2.69 -9.24
C GLU A 72 21.13 -3.56 -9.73
N ARG A 73 21.42 -4.60 -10.53
CA ARG A 73 20.42 -5.51 -11.11
C ARG A 73 20.34 -6.88 -10.43
N ASP A 74 21.19 -7.13 -9.43
CA ASP A 74 21.39 -8.46 -8.86
C ASP A 74 21.01 -8.50 -7.36
N LEU A 75 20.00 -7.72 -6.97
CA LEU A 75 19.48 -7.76 -5.60
C LEU A 75 18.75 -9.09 -5.34
N PRO A 76 18.98 -9.72 -4.16
CA PRO A 76 18.39 -11.01 -3.84
C PRO A 76 16.89 -10.91 -3.55
N SER A 77 16.17 -12.02 -3.76
CA SER A 77 14.76 -12.17 -3.38
C SER A 77 14.65 -13.02 -2.12
N GLU A 78 14.61 -12.39 -0.95
CA GLU A 78 14.65 -13.10 0.33
C GLU A 78 13.36 -13.82 0.68
N ILE A 79 12.20 -13.25 0.34
CA ILE A 79 10.90 -13.83 0.68
C ILE A 79 9.96 -13.83 -0.53
N GLY A 80 10.54 -13.98 -1.72
CA GLY A 80 9.83 -13.88 -3.00
C GLY A 80 9.56 -12.44 -3.42
N ASN A 81 10.18 -11.47 -2.75
CA ASN A 81 10.08 -10.05 -3.07
C ASN A 81 10.70 -9.70 -4.43
N ARG A 82 10.19 -8.61 -4.98
CA ARG A 82 10.67 -7.99 -6.21
C ARG A 82 11.27 -6.64 -5.83
N ASN A 83 12.49 -6.40 -6.27
CA ASN A 83 13.20 -5.18 -5.96
C ASN A 83 13.93 -4.66 -7.20
N GLY A 84 14.37 -3.42 -7.09
CA GLY A 84 15.17 -2.74 -8.09
C GLY A 84 15.93 -1.60 -7.45
N TRP A 85 17.14 -1.39 -7.94
CA TRP A 85 17.99 -0.27 -7.61
C TRP A 85 18.55 0.31 -8.89
N SER A 86 18.70 1.62 -8.95
CA SER A 86 19.43 2.32 -10.01
C SER A 86 20.16 3.48 -9.39
N SER A 87 21.39 3.72 -9.83
CA SER A 87 22.03 5.02 -9.73
C SER A 87 22.16 5.65 -11.11
N LEU A 88 22.21 6.98 -11.13
CA LEU A 88 22.36 7.79 -12.32
C LEU A 88 23.39 8.88 -12.00
N PRO A 89 24.68 8.63 -12.24
CA PRO A 89 25.72 9.61 -11.96
C PRO A 89 25.68 10.74 -13.00
N GLY A 90 25.84 11.97 -12.53
CA GLY A 90 26.08 13.17 -13.32
C GLY A 90 27.25 13.97 -12.76
N ASN A 91 27.63 15.06 -13.43
CA ASN A 91 28.78 15.86 -13.04
C ASN A 91 28.57 16.60 -11.71
N PHE A 92 27.33 16.93 -11.36
CA PHE A 92 27.00 17.68 -10.13
C PHE A 92 26.51 16.81 -8.97
N GLY A 93 26.44 15.49 -9.15
CA GLY A 93 25.94 14.55 -8.15
C GLY A 93 25.29 13.32 -8.78
N THR A 94 24.69 12.47 -7.94
CA THR A 94 24.11 11.19 -8.36
C THR A 94 22.64 11.12 -7.94
N ALA A 95 21.77 10.76 -8.89
CA ALA A 95 20.38 10.43 -8.59
C ALA A 95 20.21 8.93 -8.39
N TYR A 96 19.29 8.55 -7.51
CA TYR A 96 19.03 7.17 -7.16
C TYR A 96 17.54 6.85 -7.22
N TYR A 97 17.25 5.60 -7.55
CA TYR A 97 15.90 5.04 -7.50
C TYR A 97 15.93 3.68 -6.81
N TYR A 98 15.02 3.50 -5.85
CA TYR A 98 14.78 2.21 -5.21
C TYR A 98 13.31 1.83 -5.32
N VAL A 99 13.07 0.54 -5.55
CA VAL A 99 11.75 -0.07 -5.49
C VAL A 99 11.81 -1.43 -4.80
N GLU A 100 10.78 -1.74 -4.01
CA GLU A 100 10.65 -3.03 -3.32
C GLU A 100 9.18 -3.40 -3.19
N GLN A 101 8.89 -4.70 -3.31
CA GLN A 101 7.55 -5.23 -3.09
C GLN A 101 7.67 -6.65 -2.58
N PHE A 102 7.15 -6.88 -1.38
CA PHE A 102 7.11 -8.22 -0.79
C PHE A 102 5.95 -9.05 -1.35
N GLY A 103 6.24 -10.32 -1.63
CA GLY A 103 5.25 -11.33 -1.99
C GLY A 103 5.57 -12.06 -3.30
N ALA A 104 5.20 -13.34 -3.35
CA ALA A 104 5.47 -14.23 -4.49
C ALA A 104 4.89 -13.70 -5.83
N ALA A 105 5.47 -14.16 -6.94
CA ALA A 105 5.22 -13.65 -8.28
C ALA A 105 3.81 -13.94 -8.84
N ARG A 106 3.29 -12.90 -9.52
CA ARG A 106 2.55 -12.89 -10.81
C ARG A 106 1.07 -13.31 -10.94
N ASP A 107 0.26 -13.34 -9.88
CA ASP A 107 -1.19 -13.32 -10.14
C ASP A 107 -2.03 -12.51 -9.16
N ASP A 108 -1.68 -11.23 -9.01
CA ASP A 108 -2.49 -10.27 -8.26
C ASP A 108 -3.92 -10.15 -8.84
N TRP A 109 -4.08 -10.38 -10.15
CA TRP A 109 -5.38 -10.39 -10.81
C TRP A 109 -6.24 -11.57 -10.39
N THR A 110 -5.74 -12.82 -10.47
CA THR A 110 -6.47 -13.99 -9.98
C THR A 110 -6.73 -13.86 -8.49
N ALA A 111 -5.76 -13.45 -7.68
CA ALA A 111 -5.99 -13.24 -6.26
C ALA A 111 -7.09 -12.20 -6.00
N PHE A 112 -7.12 -11.09 -6.75
CA PHE A 112 -8.19 -10.10 -6.66
C PHE A 112 -9.53 -10.68 -7.10
N ARG A 113 -9.58 -11.35 -8.26
CA ARG A 113 -10.78 -12.00 -8.79
C ARG A 113 -11.35 -13.01 -7.81
N ASP A 114 -10.51 -13.82 -7.18
CA ASP A 114 -10.93 -14.84 -6.22
C ASP A 114 -11.54 -14.19 -4.97
N ARG A 115 -10.98 -13.07 -4.49
CA ARG A 115 -11.59 -12.27 -3.42
C ARG A 115 -12.93 -11.65 -3.84
N MET A 116 -13.04 -11.17 -5.08
CA MET A 116 -14.30 -10.63 -5.62
C MET A 116 -15.37 -11.72 -5.72
N ASN A 117 -15.02 -12.89 -6.25
CA ASN A 117 -15.90 -14.06 -6.33
C ASN A 117 -16.36 -14.50 -4.93
N ALA A 118 -15.46 -14.50 -3.95
CA ALA A 118 -15.80 -14.79 -2.56
C ALA A 118 -16.78 -13.75 -2.01
N GLY A 119 -16.54 -12.46 -2.24
CA GLY A 119 -17.46 -11.38 -1.85
C GLY A 119 -18.85 -11.55 -2.46
N GLU A 120 -18.92 -11.83 -3.76
CA GLU A 120 -20.19 -12.13 -4.44
C GLU A 120 -20.91 -13.33 -3.81
N LEU A 121 -20.19 -14.42 -3.53
CA LEU A 121 -20.78 -15.61 -2.89
C LEU A 121 -21.42 -15.23 -1.53
N TRP A 122 -20.73 -14.44 -0.72
CA TRP A 122 -21.25 -14.01 0.57
C TRP A 122 -22.46 -13.08 0.47
N ILE A 123 -22.49 -12.21 -0.53
CA ILE A 123 -23.67 -11.38 -0.82
C ILE A 123 -24.84 -12.29 -1.24
N ARG A 124 -24.60 -13.27 -2.12
CA ARG A 124 -25.63 -14.25 -2.52
C ARG A 124 -26.15 -15.06 -1.34
N PHE A 125 -25.28 -15.49 -0.41
CA PHE A 125 -25.73 -16.09 0.84
C PHE A 125 -26.66 -15.17 1.61
N ALA A 126 -26.30 -13.89 1.76
CA ALA A 126 -27.14 -12.93 2.48
C ALA A 126 -28.50 -12.76 1.78
N ILE A 127 -28.51 -12.64 0.45
CA ILE A 127 -29.73 -12.52 -0.36
C ILE A 127 -30.68 -13.68 -0.11
N SER A 128 -30.22 -14.92 -0.29
CA SER A 128 -31.05 -16.11 -0.09
C SER A 128 -31.44 -16.34 1.37
N PHE A 129 -30.56 -15.99 2.31
CA PHE A 129 -30.87 -16.04 3.73
C PHE A 129 -32.04 -15.11 4.10
N PHE A 130 -32.02 -13.87 3.62
CA PHE A 130 -33.12 -12.93 3.88
C PHE A 130 -34.38 -13.29 3.11
N GLU A 131 -34.26 -13.76 1.86
CA GLU A 131 -35.40 -14.25 1.07
C GLU A 131 -36.15 -15.37 1.79
N SER A 132 -35.42 -16.32 2.42
CA SER A 132 -36.02 -17.45 3.16
C SER A 132 -36.88 -17.05 4.37
N ARG A 133 -36.85 -15.76 4.77
CA ARG A 133 -37.62 -15.20 5.89
C ARG A 133 -38.83 -14.40 5.45
N ILE A 134 -39.00 -14.20 4.16
CA ILE A 134 -40.14 -13.46 3.60
C ILE A 134 -41.24 -14.47 3.32
N GLU A 135 -42.38 -14.34 3.98
CA GLU A 135 -43.49 -15.30 3.84
C GLU A 135 -44.25 -15.11 2.51
N GLU A 136 -44.49 -13.86 2.10
CA GLU A 136 -45.26 -13.52 0.90
C GLU A 136 -44.44 -13.70 -0.39
N GLU A 137 -45.02 -14.34 -1.40
CA GLU A 137 -44.33 -14.64 -2.66
C GLU A 137 -44.04 -13.35 -3.47
N ASP A 138 -44.99 -12.42 -3.54
CA ASP A 138 -44.80 -11.16 -4.27
C ASP A 138 -43.65 -10.34 -3.66
N ALA A 139 -43.57 -10.30 -2.32
CA ALA A 139 -42.47 -9.67 -1.61
C ALA A 139 -41.12 -10.39 -1.83
N ARG A 140 -41.11 -11.72 -1.99
CA ARG A 140 -39.90 -12.49 -2.37
C ARG A 140 -39.44 -12.15 -3.79
N VAL A 141 -40.35 -12.02 -4.74
CA VAL A 141 -40.03 -11.61 -6.11
C VAL A 141 -39.46 -10.21 -6.14
N GLU A 142 -40.06 -9.27 -5.41
CA GLU A 142 -39.56 -7.90 -5.30
C GLU A 142 -38.17 -7.85 -4.64
N TRP A 143 -37.97 -8.61 -3.55
CA TRP A 143 -36.67 -8.73 -2.88
C TRP A 143 -35.59 -9.25 -3.82
N ARG A 144 -35.85 -10.35 -4.55
CA ARG A 144 -34.89 -10.90 -5.52
C ARG A 144 -34.52 -9.89 -6.58
N ARG A 145 -35.52 -9.23 -7.17
CA ARG A 145 -35.29 -8.20 -8.19
C ARG A 145 -34.37 -7.09 -7.64
N PHE A 146 -34.71 -6.52 -6.48
CA PHE A 146 -33.87 -5.51 -5.84
C PHE A 146 -32.46 -6.02 -5.53
N ALA A 147 -32.36 -7.22 -4.95
CA ALA A 147 -31.11 -7.80 -4.51
C ALA A 147 -30.15 -8.08 -5.67
N GLU A 148 -30.68 -8.58 -6.79
CA GLU A 148 -29.90 -8.94 -7.98
C GLU A 148 -29.61 -7.75 -8.90
N GLU A 149 -30.55 -6.82 -9.07
CA GLU A 149 -30.40 -5.68 -9.98
C GLU A 149 -29.70 -4.47 -9.32
N GLU A 150 -29.85 -4.28 -8.00
CA GLU A 150 -29.31 -3.13 -7.27
C GLU A 150 -28.24 -3.57 -6.26
N MET A 151 -28.60 -4.38 -5.26
CA MET A 151 -27.74 -4.60 -4.08
C MET A 151 -26.42 -5.31 -4.42
N LEU A 152 -26.46 -6.40 -5.17
CA LEU A 152 -25.27 -7.15 -5.55
C LEU A 152 -24.33 -6.33 -6.45
N PRO A 153 -24.78 -5.78 -7.60
CA PRO A 153 -23.94 -4.92 -8.44
C PRO A 153 -23.34 -3.74 -7.69
N ASP A 154 -24.09 -3.13 -6.78
CA ASP A 154 -23.64 -1.95 -6.06
C ASP A 154 -22.64 -2.28 -4.95
N ALA A 155 -22.83 -3.39 -4.23
CA ALA A 155 -21.85 -3.86 -3.26
C ALA A 155 -20.51 -4.23 -3.96
N MET A 156 -20.57 -4.90 -5.11
CA MET A 156 -19.39 -5.20 -5.92
C MET A 156 -18.71 -3.92 -6.42
N SER A 157 -19.51 -2.95 -6.88
CA SER A 157 -19.06 -1.63 -7.35
C SER A 157 -18.41 -0.78 -6.25
N ALA A 158 -18.98 -0.79 -5.04
CA ALA A 158 -18.45 -0.10 -3.87
C ALA A 158 -17.11 -0.72 -3.45
N PHE A 159 -17.02 -2.05 -3.42
CA PHE A 159 -15.79 -2.73 -3.03
C PHE A 159 -14.67 -2.54 -4.06
N LEU A 160 -15.00 -2.52 -5.36
CA LEU A 160 -14.04 -2.18 -6.42
C LEU A 160 -13.45 -0.79 -6.22
N ARG A 161 -14.29 0.22 -5.98
CA ARG A 161 -13.86 1.61 -5.69
C ARG A 161 -13.00 1.69 -4.44
N PHE A 162 -13.38 0.98 -3.38
CA PHE A 162 -12.61 0.92 -2.14
C PHE A 162 -11.21 0.32 -2.35
N ASN A 163 -11.09 -0.72 -3.18
CA ASN A 163 -9.80 -1.35 -3.49
C ASN A 163 -8.94 -0.47 -4.39
N ALA A 164 -9.54 0.14 -5.42
CA ALA A 164 -8.86 1.05 -6.32
C ALA A 164 -8.33 2.29 -5.59
N GLY A 165 -9.18 2.95 -4.78
CA GLY A 165 -8.74 4.06 -3.95
C GLY A 165 -7.65 3.64 -2.96
N GLY A 166 -7.78 2.44 -2.41
CA GLY A 166 -6.75 1.86 -1.57
C GLY A 166 -5.38 1.66 -2.22
N TYR A 167 -5.37 1.31 -3.51
CA TYR A 167 -4.14 1.17 -4.30
C TYR A 167 -3.51 2.55 -4.58
N VAL A 168 -4.33 3.54 -4.96
CA VAL A 168 -3.87 4.92 -5.16
C VAL A 168 -3.27 5.51 -3.88
N GLN A 169 -3.92 5.29 -2.74
CA GLN A 169 -3.42 5.72 -1.43
C GLN A 169 -2.02 5.15 -1.13
N GLN A 170 -1.76 3.87 -1.47
CA GLN A 170 -0.44 3.27 -1.28
C GLN A 170 0.64 3.91 -2.16
N GLY A 171 0.25 4.50 -3.28
CA GLY A 171 1.15 5.28 -4.13
C GLY A 171 1.69 6.54 -3.45
N GLN A 172 0.92 7.16 -2.55
CA GLN A 172 1.36 8.34 -1.79
C GLN A 172 1.96 7.96 -0.43
N ARG A 173 1.33 7.04 0.32
CA ARG A 173 1.82 6.63 1.64
C ARG A 173 1.48 5.19 1.96
N ILE A 174 2.49 4.37 2.18
CA ILE A 174 2.30 2.95 2.54
C ILE A 174 1.82 2.76 3.98
N ASP A 175 2.32 3.58 4.91
CA ASP A 175 2.00 3.49 6.33
C ASP A 175 1.00 4.57 6.74
N THR A 176 -0.20 4.54 6.15
CA THR A 176 -1.26 5.38 6.69
C THR A 176 -1.70 4.85 8.05
N ARG A 177 -1.44 5.63 9.10
CA ARG A 177 -1.96 5.37 10.45
C ARG A 177 -2.95 6.46 10.83
N PHE A 178 -3.98 6.07 11.57
CA PHE A 178 -4.83 7.05 12.24
C PHE A 178 -4.02 7.76 13.31
N ARG A 179 -4.07 9.10 13.33
CA ARG A 179 -3.40 9.87 14.37
C ARG A 179 -3.89 9.48 15.76
N PRO A 180 -2.99 9.27 16.72
CA PRO A 180 -3.37 9.07 18.09
C PRO A 180 -4.00 10.37 18.64
N PRO A 181 -4.84 10.30 19.69
CA PRO A 181 -5.54 11.47 20.22
C PRO A 181 -4.66 12.66 20.65
N GLN A 182 -3.35 12.44 20.83
CA GLN A 182 -2.36 13.43 21.24
C GLN A 182 -1.85 14.28 20.06
N GLU A 183 -1.95 13.80 18.83
CA GLU A 183 -1.45 14.46 17.62
C GLU A 183 -2.55 15.27 16.90
N ARG A 184 -3.45 15.90 17.66
CA ARG A 184 -4.53 16.72 17.08
C ARG A 184 -3.96 17.92 16.34
N GLY A 185 -4.62 18.27 15.23
CA GLY A 185 -4.30 19.44 14.42
C GLY A 185 -4.96 19.32 13.04
N PRO A 186 -4.83 20.33 12.16
CA PRO A 186 -5.33 20.23 10.79
C PRO A 186 -4.89 18.94 10.12
N ARG A 187 -5.70 18.44 9.18
CA ARG A 187 -5.31 17.28 8.36
C ARG A 187 -3.98 17.54 7.66
N THR A 188 -3.11 16.54 7.62
CA THR A 188 -1.91 16.57 6.78
C THR A 188 -2.30 16.46 5.30
N ASP A 189 -1.38 16.76 4.39
CA ASP A 189 -1.61 16.61 2.95
C ASP A 189 -1.93 15.16 2.57
N ASP A 190 -1.30 14.18 3.24
CA ASP A 190 -1.61 12.75 3.07
C ASP A 190 -3.03 12.40 3.53
N GLU A 191 -3.51 12.99 4.63
CA GLU A 191 -4.87 12.79 5.11
C GLU A 191 -5.90 13.43 4.17
N TRP A 192 -5.59 14.61 3.61
CA TRP A 192 -6.44 15.26 2.62
C TRP A 192 -6.52 14.48 1.32
N PHE A 193 -5.40 13.96 0.83
CA PHE A 193 -5.37 13.11 -0.35
C PHE A 193 -6.23 11.86 -0.18
N GLN A 194 -6.21 11.23 1.00
CA GLN A 194 -7.09 10.09 1.28
C GLN A 194 -8.58 10.46 1.17
N VAL A 195 -8.96 11.62 1.72
CA VAL A 195 -10.35 12.10 1.59
C VAL A 195 -10.71 12.29 0.12
N GLN A 196 -9.82 12.87 -0.69
CA GLN A 196 -10.04 13.04 -2.13
C GLN A 196 -10.18 11.70 -2.86
N VAL A 197 -9.32 10.72 -2.53
CA VAL A 197 -9.32 9.38 -3.13
C VAL A 197 -10.60 8.61 -2.81
N PHE A 198 -11.15 8.76 -1.59
CA PHE A 198 -12.38 8.08 -1.18
C PHE A 198 -13.66 8.89 -1.37
N ALA A 199 -13.58 10.18 -1.72
CA ALA A 199 -14.76 11.00 -2.02
C ALA A 199 -15.68 10.41 -3.11
N PRO A 200 -15.16 9.78 -4.20
CA PRO A 200 -16.01 9.09 -5.18
C PRO A 200 -16.83 7.93 -4.60
N LEU A 201 -16.39 7.29 -3.51
CA LEU A 201 -17.19 6.26 -2.83
C LEU A 201 -18.39 6.87 -2.11
N VAL A 202 -18.22 8.05 -1.51
CA VAL A 202 -19.32 8.83 -0.92
C VAL A 202 -20.26 9.33 -2.02
N GLY A 203 -19.71 9.86 -3.12
CA GLY A 203 -20.49 10.28 -4.28
C GLY A 203 -21.32 9.14 -4.87
N PHE A 204 -20.75 7.94 -4.96
CA PHE A 204 -21.47 6.72 -5.36
C PHE A 204 -22.63 6.40 -4.42
N ALA A 205 -22.43 6.47 -3.10
CA ALA A 205 -23.51 6.25 -2.14
C ALA A 205 -24.64 7.30 -2.26
N VAL A 206 -24.30 8.55 -2.59
CA VAL A 206 -25.29 9.62 -2.87
C VAL A 206 -26.05 9.33 -4.17
N GLU A 207 -25.34 8.98 -5.26
CA GLU A 207 -25.94 8.65 -6.56
C GLU A 207 -26.95 7.49 -6.44
N ARG A 208 -26.64 6.49 -5.59
CA ARG A 208 -27.52 5.34 -5.32
C ARG A 208 -28.62 5.62 -4.29
N GLY A 209 -28.69 6.83 -3.76
CA GLY A 209 -29.69 7.23 -2.77
C GLY A 209 -29.54 6.51 -1.42
N TRP A 210 -28.36 5.96 -1.13
CA TRP A 210 -28.08 5.32 0.16
C TRP A 210 -27.88 6.37 1.25
N VAL A 211 -27.31 7.51 0.88
CA VAL A 211 -27.10 8.67 1.74
C VAL A 211 -27.54 9.93 1.01
N GLU A 212 -28.07 10.90 1.75
CA GLU A 212 -28.41 12.20 1.18
C GLU A 212 -27.13 13.02 0.89
N PRO A 213 -27.16 13.97 -0.07
CA PRO A 213 -25.99 14.79 -0.39
C PRO A 213 -25.37 15.51 0.83
N TRP A 214 -26.20 16.01 1.74
CA TRP A 214 -25.74 16.69 2.96
C TRP A 214 -25.14 15.71 3.98
N GLU A 215 -25.63 14.47 4.06
CA GLU A 215 -25.04 13.41 4.90
C GLU A 215 -23.66 12.99 4.34
N GLY A 216 -23.55 12.93 3.01
CA GLY A 216 -22.28 12.72 2.31
C GLY A 216 -21.28 13.84 2.61
N GLN A 217 -21.72 15.10 2.56
CA GLN A 217 -20.88 16.24 2.93
C GLN A 217 -20.39 16.14 4.38
N LEU A 218 -21.27 15.83 5.34
CA LEU A 218 -20.88 15.68 6.74
C LEU A 218 -19.91 14.50 6.95
N THR A 219 -20.07 13.41 6.19
CA THR A 219 -19.14 12.28 6.23
C THR A 219 -17.73 12.70 5.81
N LEU A 220 -17.60 13.52 4.77
CA LEU A 220 -16.31 14.04 4.30
C LEU A 220 -15.68 15.07 5.26
N LEU A 221 -16.53 15.83 5.96
CA LEU A 221 -16.13 16.81 6.95
C LEU A 221 -15.85 16.20 8.34
N SER A 222 -16.26 14.95 8.60
CA SER A 222 -15.99 14.32 9.89
C SER A 222 -14.48 14.13 10.10
N GLY A 223 -13.99 14.50 11.28
CA GLY A 223 -12.57 14.51 11.60
C GLY A 223 -11.79 15.46 10.71
N ILE A 224 -12.32 16.65 10.41
CA ILE A 224 -11.60 17.69 9.64
C ILE A 224 -10.31 18.14 10.34
N ASP A 225 -10.26 18.04 11.66
CA ASP A 225 -9.06 18.22 12.48
C ASP A 225 -8.21 16.93 12.56
N GLY A 226 -8.32 16.08 11.53
CA GLY A 226 -7.78 14.72 11.35
C GLY A 226 -7.80 13.79 12.57
N TRP A 227 -8.69 14.05 13.50
CA TRP A 227 -9.05 13.14 14.57
C TRP A 227 -10.55 13.22 14.82
N VAL A 228 -11.23 12.07 14.77
CA VAL A 228 -12.65 11.98 15.12
C VAL A 228 -12.78 11.79 16.61
N SER A 229 -13.44 12.74 17.30
CA SER A 229 -13.57 12.66 18.75
C SER A 229 -14.51 11.57 19.24
N ALA A 230 -14.46 11.21 20.53
CA ALA A 230 -15.45 10.28 21.08
C ALA A 230 -16.87 10.84 20.99
N GLY A 231 -17.04 12.15 21.24
CA GLY A 231 -18.31 12.85 21.10
C GLY A 231 -18.75 12.95 19.64
N GLU A 232 -17.84 13.26 18.73
CA GLU A 232 -18.12 13.28 17.29
C GLU A 232 -18.47 11.89 16.77
N ARG A 233 -17.74 10.82 17.16
CA ARG A 233 -18.11 9.44 16.82
C ARG A 233 -19.51 9.08 17.32
N ALA A 234 -19.84 9.46 18.54
CA ALA A 234 -21.16 9.23 19.11
C ALA A 234 -22.25 10.01 18.35
N TRP A 235 -21.97 11.28 18.02
CA TRP A 235 -22.85 12.12 17.23
C TRP A 235 -23.04 11.58 15.81
N THR A 236 -21.96 11.30 15.08
CA THR A 236 -21.97 10.71 13.73
C THR A 236 -22.73 9.38 13.73
N ARG A 237 -22.57 8.55 14.75
CA ARG A 237 -23.35 7.32 14.88
C ARG A 237 -24.85 7.61 14.98
N LYS A 238 -25.22 8.46 15.94
CA LYS A 238 -26.62 8.75 16.27
C LYS A 238 -27.36 9.54 15.18
N GLU A 239 -26.69 10.51 14.58
CA GLU A 239 -27.32 11.51 13.69
C GLU A 239 -27.10 11.20 12.20
N LEU A 240 -26.13 10.34 11.85
CA LEU A 240 -25.87 9.92 10.47
C LEU A 240 -26.07 8.40 10.29
N ALA A 241 -25.24 7.58 10.93
CA ALA A 241 -25.17 6.14 10.63
C ALA A 241 -26.48 5.39 10.96
N ASP A 242 -27.02 5.56 12.18
CA ASP A 242 -28.25 4.88 12.60
C ASP A 242 -29.47 5.32 11.76
N PRO A 243 -29.69 6.63 11.48
CA PRO A 243 -30.75 7.08 10.58
C PRO A 243 -30.63 6.54 9.15
N ILE A 244 -29.42 6.55 8.57
CA ILE A 244 -29.17 5.99 7.23
C ILE A 244 -29.57 4.52 7.20
N VAL A 245 -29.07 3.71 8.15
CA VAL A 245 -29.39 2.28 8.21
C VAL A 245 -30.88 2.05 8.43
N LYS A 246 -31.51 2.82 9.32
CA LYS A 246 -32.95 2.71 9.56
C LYS A 246 -33.76 3.00 8.30
N ARG A 247 -33.43 4.05 7.53
CA ARG A 247 -34.11 4.35 6.25
C ARG A 247 -33.91 3.23 5.24
N SER A 248 -32.70 2.72 5.11
CA SER A 248 -32.38 1.61 4.19
C SER A 248 -33.14 0.33 4.54
N VAL A 249 -33.24 -0.01 5.83
CA VAL A 249 -34.00 -1.19 6.28
C VAL A 249 -35.51 -0.97 6.11
N ALA A 250 -36.01 0.23 6.44
CA ALA A 250 -37.44 0.56 6.34
C ALA A 250 -37.99 0.51 4.90
N ARG A 251 -37.13 0.65 3.88
CA ARG A 251 -37.50 0.43 2.47
C ARG A 251 -38.03 -1.00 2.22
N PHE A 252 -37.53 -1.99 2.96
CA PHE A 252 -37.88 -3.41 2.76
C PHE A 252 -38.78 -3.96 3.86
N VAL A 253 -38.64 -3.45 5.08
CA VAL A 253 -39.47 -3.86 6.21
C VAL A 253 -40.03 -2.60 6.88
N PRO A 254 -41.19 -2.11 6.41
CA PRO A 254 -41.80 -0.90 6.97
C PRO A 254 -42.01 -1.02 8.49
N GLY A 255 -41.55 -0.01 9.24
CA GLY A 255 -41.63 0.01 10.70
C GLY A 255 -40.55 -0.81 11.42
N ALA A 256 -39.62 -1.46 10.69
CA ALA A 256 -38.47 -2.09 11.32
C ALA A 256 -37.58 -1.08 12.03
N ASP A 257 -37.16 -1.47 13.23
CA ASP A 257 -36.13 -0.77 13.98
C ASP A 257 -34.92 -1.69 14.08
N PRO A 258 -33.88 -1.49 13.25
CA PRO A 258 -32.69 -2.33 13.27
C PRO A 258 -31.90 -2.18 14.58
N GLY A 259 -32.24 -1.19 15.44
CA GLY A 259 -31.50 -0.87 16.65
C GLY A 259 -30.20 -0.13 16.36
N GLU A 260 -29.48 0.24 17.42
CA GLU A 260 -28.19 0.93 17.31
C GLU A 260 -27.12 0.03 16.68
N ILE A 261 -26.27 0.57 15.81
CA ILE A 261 -25.16 -0.21 15.25
C ILE A 261 -24.06 -0.33 16.30
N GLY A 262 -23.81 -1.56 16.79
CA GLY A 262 -22.72 -1.81 17.71
C GLY A 262 -22.85 -3.11 18.52
N PRO A 263 -21.88 -3.37 19.42
CA PRO A 263 -21.83 -4.60 20.21
C PRO A 263 -22.99 -4.74 21.21
N GLY A 264 -23.74 -3.66 21.47
CA GLY A 264 -24.96 -3.69 22.30
C GLY A 264 -26.20 -4.23 21.58
N ASN A 265 -26.16 -4.39 20.25
CA ASN A 265 -27.32 -4.80 19.47
C ASN A 265 -27.46 -6.31 19.39
N GLN A 266 -28.13 -6.87 20.40
CA GLN A 266 -28.36 -8.32 20.50
C GLN A 266 -29.12 -8.88 19.28
N LYS A 267 -30.05 -8.12 18.69
CA LYS A 267 -30.79 -8.57 17.49
C LYS A 267 -29.84 -8.78 16.32
N LEU A 268 -28.96 -7.82 16.05
CA LEU A 268 -27.98 -7.92 14.96
C LEU A 268 -27.01 -9.09 15.18
N ILE A 269 -26.56 -9.30 16.42
CA ILE A 269 -25.69 -10.44 16.79
C ILE A 269 -26.41 -11.76 16.53
N LEU A 270 -27.65 -11.91 17.00
CA LEU A 270 -28.44 -13.13 16.80
C LEU A 270 -28.74 -13.39 15.32
N THR A 271 -29.04 -12.35 14.55
CA THR A 271 -29.20 -12.45 13.09
C THR A 271 -27.91 -12.92 12.41
N GLY A 272 -26.76 -12.36 12.80
CA GLY A 272 -25.45 -12.79 12.29
C GLY A 272 -25.12 -14.26 12.63
N LEU A 273 -25.42 -14.71 13.85
CA LEU A 273 -25.25 -16.11 14.24
C LEU A 273 -26.22 -17.03 13.48
N ALA A 274 -27.48 -16.63 13.31
CA ALA A 274 -28.45 -17.36 12.51
C ALA A 274 -28.03 -17.45 11.04
N PHE A 275 -27.43 -16.39 10.50
CA PHE A 275 -26.86 -16.36 9.16
C PHE A 275 -25.71 -17.34 9.01
N LEU A 276 -24.71 -17.29 9.89
CA LEU A 276 -23.60 -18.24 9.87
C LEU A 276 -24.07 -19.68 10.06
N TRP A 277 -25.05 -19.91 10.93
CA TRP A 277 -25.67 -21.23 11.08
C TRP A 277 -26.33 -21.69 9.77
N TRP A 278 -27.10 -20.82 9.13
CA TRP A 278 -27.76 -21.13 7.85
C TRP A 278 -26.77 -21.43 6.74
N VAL A 279 -25.68 -20.65 6.60
CA VAL A 279 -24.62 -20.91 5.61
C VAL A 279 -24.05 -22.32 5.76
N ASN A 280 -23.89 -22.79 6.99
CA ASN A 280 -23.34 -24.12 7.28
C ASN A 280 -24.37 -25.26 7.22
N THR A 281 -25.67 -24.98 7.28
CA THR A 281 -26.72 -26.01 7.45
C THR A 281 -27.76 -26.08 6.33
N SER A 282 -27.94 -25.02 5.55
CA SER A 282 -28.94 -24.94 4.49
C SER A 282 -28.54 -25.77 3.25
N LYS A 283 -29.55 -26.20 2.48
CA LYS A 283 -29.34 -26.78 1.14
C LYS A 283 -29.06 -25.70 0.11
N ASP A 284 -29.81 -24.59 0.18
CA ASP A 284 -29.66 -23.44 -0.72
C ASP A 284 -28.25 -22.86 -0.65
N ALA A 285 -27.66 -22.79 0.56
CA ALA A 285 -26.28 -22.36 0.73
C ALA A 285 -25.29 -23.30 0.01
N VAL A 286 -25.53 -24.62 0.05
CA VAL A 286 -24.69 -25.59 -0.67
C VAL A 286 -24.84 -25.45 -2.18
N GLU A 287 -26.05 -25.19 -2.68
CA GLU A 287 -26.29 -24.95 -4.11
C GLU A 287 -25.51 -23.72 -4.60
N LEU A 288 -25.59 -22.60 -3.86
CA LEU A 288 -24.81 -21.39 -4.13
C LEU A 288 -23.29 -21.65 -4.11
N MET A 289 -22.79 -22.46 -3.16
CA MET A 289 -21.37 -22.86 -3.12
C MET A 289 -20.98 -23.68 -4.35
N ILE A 290 -21.84 -24.58 -4.82
CA ILE A 290 -21.58 -25.43 -5.99
C ILE A 290 -21.52 -24.59 -7.28
N GLU A 291 -22.38 -23.58 -7.38
CA GLU A 291 -22.43 -22.68 -8.55
C GLU A 291 -21.29 -21.66 -8.55
N SER A 292 -20.81 -21.26 -7.38
CA SER A 292 -19.83 -20.18 -7.26
C SER A 292 -18.44 -20.54 -7.82
N PRO A 293 -17.79 -19.60 -8.55
CA PRO A 293 -16.39 -19.74 -8.93
C PRO A 293 -15.43 -19.55 -7.74
N ALA A 294 -15.91 -19.09 -6.58
CA ALA A 294 -15.08 -18.93 -5.37
C ALA A 294 -14.73 -20.26 -4.70
N ILE A 295 -15.45 -21.34 -5.01
CA ILE A 295 -15.25 -22.66 -4.42
C ILE A 295 -14.47 -23.54 -5.40
N PRO A 296 -13.34 -24.15 -4.99
CA PRO A 296 -12.60 -25.08 -5.84
C PRO A 296 -13.43 -26.30 -6.24
N GLU A 297 -13.22 -26.84 -7.44
CA GLU A 297 -13.96 -28.04 -7.92
C GLU A 297 -13.80 -29.25 -7.00
N ALA A 298 -12.65 -29.38 -6.33
CA ALA A 298 -12.42 -30.42 -5.32
C ALA A 298 -13.42 -30.33 -4.15
N ASP A 299 -13.68 -29.11 -3.65
CA ASP A 299 -14.63 -28.87 -2.57
C ASP A 299 -16.08 -28.97 -3.06
N LYS A 300 -16.38 -28.53 -4.28
CA LYS A 300 -17.70 -28.77 -4.90
C LYS A 300 -18.01 -30.27 -5.01
N ALA A 301 -17.03 -31.10 -5.35
CA ALA A 301 -17.20 -32.55 -5.39
C ALA A 301 -17.46 -33.16 -4.01
N ARG A 302 -16.90 -32.58 -2.94
CA ARG A 302 -17.18 -32.97 -1.54
C ARG A 302 -18.58 -32.56 -1.12
N LEU A 303 -18.97 -31.32 -1.40
CA LEU A 303 -20.32 -30.79 -1.15
C LEU A 303 -21.41 -31.65 -1.81
N ARG A 304 -21.22 -32.05 -3.07
CA ARG A 304 -22.15 -32.95 -3.79
C ARG A 304 -22.30 -34.33 -3.14
N LYS A 305 -21.30 -34.78 -2.36
CA LYS A 305 -21.34 -36.04 -1.59
C LYS A 305 -21.91 -35.85 -0.18
N GLY A 306 -22.35 -34.65 0.17
CA GLY A 306 -22.86 -34.32 1.50
C GLY A 306 -21.79 -33.95 2.52
N ASP A 307 -20.51 -33.88 2.12
CA ASP A 307 -19.45 -33.39 2.98
C ASP A 307 -19.43 -31.87 2.97
N ARG A 308 -19.83 -31.29 4.12
CA ARG A 308 -19.94 -29.85 4.34
C ARG A 308 -18.73 -29.23 5.04
N SER A 309 -17.69 -30.03 5.32
CA SER A 309 -16.48 -29.56 6.02
C SER A 309 -15.49 -28.90 5.06
N ILE A 310 -15.89 -27.79 4.43
CA ILE A 310 -15.05 -27.02 3.52
C ILE A 310 -14.59 -25.71 4.18
N ASP A 311 -13.40 -25.26 3.82
CA ASP A 311 -12.91 -23.95 4.24
C ASP A 311 -13.53 -22.88 3.34
N LEU A 312 -14.50 -22.15 3.87
CA LEU A 312 -15.13 -21.07 3.13
C LEU A 312 -14.17 -19.89 2.98
N PRO A 313 -13.99 -19.35 1.75
CA PRO A 313 -13.19 -18.15 1.58
C PRO A 313 -13.87 -16.97 2.27
N GLY A 314 -13.08 -16.10 2.89
CA GLY A 314 -13.59 -14.89 3.54
C GLY A 314 -14.21 -13.91 2.52
N PRO A 315 -15.30 -13.20 2.86
CA PRO A 315 -15.93 -12.22 1.98
C PRO A 315 -14.91 -11.15 1.62
N PHE A 316 -14.63 -11.00 0.33
CA PHE A 316 -13.67 -10.01 -0.15
C PHE A 316 -12.27 -10.09 0.49
N GLY A 317 -11.88 -11.31 0.91
CA GLY A 317 -10.62 -11.54 1.63
C GLY A 317 -10.64 -11.13 3.11
N ILE A 318 -11.80 -10.87 3.69
CA ILE A 318 -11.93 -10.65 5.14
C ILE A 318 -12.05 -12.02 5.81
N PRO A 319 -11.05 -12.47 6.61
CA PRO A 319 -11.09 -13.81 7.18
C PRO A 319 -12.20 -13.94 8.23
N ILE A 320 -12.95 -15.04 8.16
CA ILE A 320 -13.98 -15.39 9.14
C ILE A 320 -13.35 -16.39 10.12
N GLY A 321 -13.22 -16.02 11.39
CA GLY A 321 -12.69 -16.93 12.43
C GLY A 321 -11.18 -16.82 12.70
N GLY A 322 -10.51 -15.79 12.18
CA GLY A 322 -9.08 -15.56 12.40
C GLY A 322 -8.28 -15.98 11.17
N GLY A 323 -7.77 -15.00 10.44
CA GLY A 323 -6.99 -15.23 9.23
C GLY A 323 -5.56 -15.67 9.50
N GLU A 324 -4.83 -15.84 8.42
CA GLU A 324 -3.39 -15.96 8.50
C GLU A 324 -2.81 -14.66 9.04
N ARG A 325 -1.79 -14.77 9.87
CA ARG A 325 -1.13 -13.59 10.42
C ARG A 325 -0.38 -12.87 9.31
N PRO A 326 -0.47 -11.53 9.23
CA PRO A 326 0.29 -10.79 8.25
C PRO A 326 1.79 -10.90 8.55
N LEU A 327 2.59 -10.75 7.49
CA LEU A 327 4.00 -10.46 7.60
C LEU A 327 4.16 -9.00 8.03
N GLU A 328 4.87 -8.77 9.13
CA GLU A 328 5.32 -7.45 9.54
C GLU A 328 6.60 -7.11 8.77
N SER A 329 6.59 -6.01 8.02
CA SER A 329 7.72 -5.59 7.21
C SER A 329 8.16 -4.19 7.55
N GLU A 330 9.48 -4.02 7.62
CA GLU A 330 10.17 -2.74 7.72
C GLU A 330 11.18 -2.65 6.57
N VAL A 331 11.17 -1.54 5.84
CA VAL A 331 12.22 -1.20 4.86
C VAL A 331 12.81 0.14 5.27
N VAL A 332 14.13 0.23 5.34
CA VAL A 332 14.85 1.44 5.68
C VAL A 332 15.83 1.76 4.56
N LEU A 333 15.77 2.97 4.02
CA LEU A 333 16.73 3.46 3.03
C LEU A 333 17.55 4.55 3.68
N ARG A 334 18.86 4.40 3.72
CA ARG A 334 19.77 5.49 4.06
C ARG A 334 20.03 6.29 2.80
N THR A 335 19.35 7.41 2.66
CA THR A 335 19.43 8.24 1.46
C THR A 335 20.34 9.44 1.67
N GLU A 336 20.61 9.83 2.93
CA GLU A 336 21.43 10.99 3.35
C GLU A 336 20.92 12.37 2.88
N ALA A 337 20.08 12.38 1.85
CA ALA A 337 19.35 13.51 1.32
C ALA A 337 17.85 13.20 1.30
N GLU A 338 17.03 14.25 1.41
CA GLU A 338 15.57 14.13 1.33
C GLU A 338 15.15 13.61 -0.06
N PRO A 339 14.34 12.54 -0.13
CA PRO A 339 13.79 12.09 -1.40
C PRO A 339 12.77 13.07 -1.95
N PHE A 340 12.89 13.43 -3.23
CA PHE A 340 11.90 14.24 -3.93
C PHE A 340 10.65 13.45 -4.34
N LEU A 341 10.72 12.11 -4.34
CA LEU A 341 9.57 11.24 -4.58
C LEU A 341 9.67 9.98 -3.72
N THR A 342 8.77 9.82 -2.75
CA THR A 342 8.68 8.59 -1.96
C THR A 342 7.28 8.37 -1.39
N ASN A 343 6.92 7.10 -1.15
CA ASN A 343 5.74 6.74 -0.36
C ASN A 343 6.07 6.24 1.07
N GLY A 344 7.28 6.48 1.53
CA GLY A 344 7.79 6.20 2.88
C GLY A 344 8.04 7.46 3.68
N THR A 345 8.18 7.34 4.99
CA THR A 345 8.35 8.48 5.90
C THR A 345 9.81 8.90 5.95
N TRP A 346 10.10 10.15 5.59
CA TRP A 346 11.43 10.76 5.71
C TRP A 346 11.72 11.18 7.15
N ASP A 347 12.89 10.83 7.65
CA ASP A 347 13.46 11.29 8.92
C ASP A 347 14.75 12.06 8.64
N GLU A 348 14.66 13.39 8.67
CA GLU A 348 15.77 14.31 8.42
C GLU A 348 16.91 14.10 9.43
N SER A 349 16.60 13.77 10.69
CA SER A 349 17.62 13.61 11.74
C SER A 349 18.50 12.38 11.54
N LEU A 350 17.96 11.36 10.88
CA LEU A 350 18.65 10.11 10.59
C LEU A 350 19.14 10.03 9.15
N GLY A 351 18.66 10.90 8.26
CA GLY A 351 18.93 10.81 6.83
C GLY A 351 18.32 9.56 6.21
N THR A 352 17.16 9.10 6.72
CA THR A 352 16.54 7.83 6.30
C THR A 352 15.09 7.93 5.89
N VAL A 353 14.71 7.12 4.90
CA VAL A 353 13.31 6.83 4.57
C VAL A 353 12.92 5.52 5.21
N SER A 354 11.81 5.50 5.93
CA SER A 354 11.26 4.28 6.53
C SER A 354 9.91 3.90 5.91
N PHE A 355 9.73 2.61 5.67
CA PHE A 355 8.47 2.04 5.25
C PHE A 355 8.09 0.94 6.22
N THR A 356 6.96 1.07 6.90
CA THR A 356 6.45 0.04 7.79
C THR A 356 5.05 -0.37 7.37
N THR A 357 4.80 -1.67 7.21
CA THR A 357 3.44 -2.14 6.90
C THR A 357 3.23 -3.61 7.27
N ARG A 358 1.99 -4.05 7.11
CA ARG A 358 1.56 -5.44 7.27
C ARG A 358 1.17 -6.00 5.92
N ILE A 359 1.85 -7.05 5.48
CA ILE A 359 1.55 -7.73 4.22
C ILE A 359 0.68 -8.93 4.51
N TYR A 360 -0.55 -8.87 4.02
CA TYR A 360 -1.51 -9.96 4.09
C TYR A 360 -1.29 -10.94 2.92
N PRO A 361 -1.53 -12.24 3.13
CA PRO A 361 -1.48 -13.21 2.04
C PRO A 361 -2.49 -12.84 0.95
N PRO A 362 -2.29 -13.27 -0.30
CA PRO A 362 -3.14 -12.89 -1.44
C PRO A 362 -4.64 -13.08 -1.19
N SER A 363 -5.05 -14.16 -0.52
CA SER A 363 -6.45 -14.44 -0.20
C SER A 363 -7.07 -13.45 0.80
N GLN A 364 -6.27 -12.71 1.57
CA GLN A 364 -6.73 -11.84 2.67
C GLN A 364 -6.42 -10.36 2.48
N ARG A 365 -5.95 -9.96 1.29
CA ARG A 365 -5.63 -8.54 1.02
C ARG A 365 -6.90 -7.72 0.87
N ARG A 366 -6.87 -6.50 1.39
CA ARG A 366 -7.93 -5.48 1.22
C ARG A 366 -7.65 -4.50 0.08
N ARG A 367 -6.61 -4.77 -0.69
CA ARG A 367 -6.06 -3.94 -1.76
C ARG A 367 -5.79 -4.83 -2.96
N MET A 368 -5.83 -4.27 -4.17
CA MET A 368 -5.65 -5.04 -5.40
C MET A 368 -4.31 -5.77 -5.42
N THR A 369 -3.23 -5.07 -5.08
CA THR A 369 -1.85 -5.56 -5.10
C THR A 369 -1.21 -5.43 -3.70
N PRO A 370 -0.07 -6.08 -3.44
CA PRO A 370 0.73 -5.78 -2.25
C PRO A 370 1.37 -4.38 -2.36
N PRO A 371 1.70 -3.73 -1.24
CA PRO A 371 2.36 -2.41 -1.23
C PRO A 371 3.68 -2.42 -2.02
N VAL A 372 3.94 -1.36 -2.80
CA VAL A 372 5.19 -1.15 -3.54
C VAL A 372 5.95 0.01 -2.91
N PHE A 373 6.99 -0.28 -2.15
CA PHE A 373 7.87 0.73 -1.55
C PHE A 373 8.70 1.37 -2.65
N HIS A 374 8.79 2.71 -2.67
CA HIS A 374 9.67 3.39 -3.59
C HIS A 374 10.24 4.69 -3.00
N ALA A 375 11.43 5.04 -3.45
CA ALA A 375 12.05 6.33 -3.20
C ALA A 375 12.93 6.74 -4.38
N ASN A 376 12.92 8.03 -4.71
CA ASN A 376 13.87 8.68 -5.59
C ASN A 376 14.49 9.85 -4.82
N TRP A 377 15.81 9.91 -4.81
CA TRP A 377 16.57 10.96 -4.13
C TRP A 377 17.82 11.27 -4.94
N ALA A 378 18.45 12.40 -4.67
CA ALA A 378 19.69 12.79 -5.32
C ALA A 378 20.69 13.30 -4.28
N VAL A 379 21.93 12.83 -4.40
CA VAL A 379 23.04 13.21 -3.51
C VAL A 379 23.98 14.13 -4.29
N PRO A 380 24.15 15.40 -3.87
CA PRO A 380 24.98 16.36 -4.58
C PRO A 380 26.48 16.06 -4.43
N ASP A 381 27.25 16.25 -5.50
CA ASP A 381 28.70 16.43 -5.39
C ASP A 381 28.97 17.85 -4.87
N ALA A 382 29.02 17.94 -3.54
CA ALA A 382 29.20 19.21 -2.85
C ALA A 382 30.57 19.85 -3.09
N SER A 383 31.56 19.11 -3.58
CA SER A 383 32.87 19.65 -3.95
C SER A 383 32.79 20.32 -5.32
N MET A 384 32.21 19.61 -6.30
CA MET A 384 32.03 20.13 -7.66
C MET A 384 31.12 21.36 -7.67
N GLN A 385 29.95 21.29 -7.03
CA GLN A 385 29.00 22.40 -7.04
C GLN A 385 29.57 23.65 -6.38
N ARG A 386 30.22 23.53 -5.21
CA ARG A 386 30.86 24.70 -4.56
C ARG A 386 32.00 25.29 -5.39
N ALA A 387 32.72 24.46 -6.13
CA ALA A 387 33.78 24.94 -7.02
C ALA A 387 33.23 25.79 -8.18
N ILE A 388 31.99 25.55 -8.63
CA ILE A 388 31.41 26.27 -9.78
C ILE A 388 30.44 27.38 -9.35
N PHE A 389 29.56 27.08 -8.40
CA PHE A 389 28.45 27.94 -7.98
C PHE A 389 28.71 28.64 -6.62
N GLY A 390 29.78 28.29 -5.91
CA GLY A 390 30.09 28.79 -4.56
C GLY A 390 29.34 28.08 -3.43
N GLU A 391 28.16 27.53 -3.70
CA GLU A 391 27.33 26.75 -2.76
C GLU A 391 26.81 25.45 -3.40
N VAL A 392 26.05 24.66 -2.62
CA VAL A 392 25.33 23.49 -3.13
C VAL A 392 23.91 23.93 -3.45
N GLU A 393 23.56 23.94 -4.72
CA GLU A 393 22.34 24.56 -5.23
C GLU A 393 21.46 23.52 -5.96
N LEU A 394 22.07 22.62 -6.74
CA LEU A 394 21.36 21.51 -7.38
C LEU A 394 21.16 20.39 -6.36
N VAL A 395 19.94 20.26 -5.85
CA VAL A 395 19.52 19.22 -4.91
C VAL A 395 18.19 18.59 -5.35
N GLY A 396 17.81 17.46 -4.75
CA GLY A 396 16.50 16.85 -4.95
C GLY A 396 16.18 16.58 -6.42
N GLN A 397 15.02 17.05 -6.88
CA GLN A 397 14.53 16.82 -8.24
C GLN A 397 15.40 17.53 -9.29
N ASP A 398 15.81 18.78 -9.05
CA ASP A 398 16.60 19.56 -10.01
C ASP A 398 17.93 18.85 -10.34
N LEU A 399 18.60 18.31 -9.32
CA LEU A 399 19.81 17.51 -9.54
C LEU A 399 19.54 16.24 -10.34
N ALA A 400 18.42 15.56 -10.06
CA ALA A 400 18.05 14.34 -10.78
C ALA A 400 17.72 14.60 -12.25
N GLU A 401 17.06 15.71 -12.55
CA GLU A 401 16.78 16.14 -13.93
C GLU A 401 18.07 16.47 -14.68
N VAL A 402 19.05 17.10 -14.04
CA VAL A 402 20.37 17.35 -14.66
C VAL A 402 21.11 16.04 -14.92
N ALA A 403 21.14 15.11 -13.97
CA ALA A 403 21.77 13.80 -14.17
C ALA A 403 21.10 13.01 -15.33
N PHE A 404 19.77 13.11 -15.46
CA PHE A 404 19.03 12.56 -16.60
C PHE A 404 19.38 13.25 -17.92
N TRP A 405 19.43 14.58 -17.93
CA TRP A 405 19.79 15.38 -19.10
C TRP A 405 21.20 15.05 -19.60
N GLU A 406 22.16 14.87 -18.70
CA GLU A 406 23.51 14.43 -19.07
C GLU A 406 23.53 13.00 -19.63
N ARG A 407 22.62 12.13 -19.18
CA ARG A 407 22.59 10.72 -19.59
C ARG A 407 22.17 10.52 -21.04
N ILE A 408 21.35 11.43 -21.56
CA ILE A 408 20.80 11.35 -22.93
C ILE A 408 21.76 11.89 -24.00
N PHE A 409 22.87 12.51 -23.61
CA PHE A 409 23.91 12.91 -24.56
C PHE A 409 24.58 11.72 -25.25
N ASP A 410 24.84 11.89 -26.54
CA ASP A 410 25.82 11.08 -27.26
C ASP A 410 27.25 11.37 -26.76
N ASP A 411 28.22 10.62 -27.28
CA ASP A 411 29.61 10.71 -26.83
C ASP A 411 30.24 12.09 -27.11
N ASP A 412 29.88 12.72 -28.23
CA ASP A 412 30.42 14.02 -28.64
C ASP A 412 29.88 15.14 -27.73
N ARG A 413 28.56 15.21 -27.54
CA ARG A 413 27.93 16.18 -26.61
C ARG A 413 28.37 15.97 -25.18
N ARG A 414 28.55 14.71 -24.76
CA ARG A 414 29.07 14.39 -23.42
C ARG A 414 30.49 14.91 -23.23
N ALA A 415 31.35 14.79 -24.24
CA ALA A 415 32.70 15.33 -24.18
C ALA A 415 32.71 16.86 -24.11
N GLU A 416 31.89 17.53 -24.92
CA GLU A 416 31.72 18.99 -24.89
C GLU A 416 31.20 19.49 -23.54
N TRP A 417 30.16 18.85 -23.01
CA TRP A 417 29.60 19.15 -21.69
C TRP A 417 30.64 18.99 -20.59
N THR A 418 31.36 17.86 -20.58
CA THR A 418 32.41 17.59 -19.58
C THR A 418 33.52 18.64 -19.64
N ALA A 419 33.91 19.07 -20.84
CA ALA A 419 34.89 20.15 -21.02
C ALA A 419 34.37 21.50 -20.48
N ALA A 420 33.10 21.82 -20.69
CA ALA A 420 32.47 23.02 -20.15
C ALA A 420 32.41 22.99 -18.61
N VAL A 421 32.08 21.85 -18.01
CA VAL A 421 32.08 21.65 -16.55
C VAL A 421 33.48 21.84 -15.96
N GLU A 422 34.52 21.23 -16.55
CA GLU A 422 35.89 21.39 -16.07
C GLU A 422 36.41 22.83 -16.24
N ALA A 423 36.02 23.52 -17.31
CA ALA A 423 36.30 24.95 -17.48
C ALA A 423 35.61 25.80 -16.41
N ALA A 424 34.33 25.55 -16.13
CA ALA A 424 33.57 26.23 -15.10
C ALA A 424 34.20 26.04 -13.70
N LYS A 425 34.63 24.82 -13.40
CA LYS A 425 35.33 24.48 -12.16
C LYS A 425 36.68 25.19 -12.03
N ALA A 426 37.44 25.26 -13.12
CA ALA A 426 38.73 25.94 -13.14
C ALA A 426 38.60 27.46 -12.97
N GLU A 427 37.54 28.05 -13.53
CA GLU A 427 37.25 29.48 -13.43
C GLU A 427 36.57 29.87 -12.12
N GLY A 428 35.98 28.91 -11.39
CA GLY A 428 35.21 29.21 -10.20
C GLY A 428 33.86 29.88 -10.50
N SER A 429 33.29 29.61 -11.68
CA SER A 429 32.14 30.34 -12.22
C SER A 429 31.32 29.46 -13.18
N PRO A 430 29.99 29.60 -13.23
CA PRO A 430 29.15 28.86 -14.18
C PRO A 430 29.21 29.44 -15.61
N ALA A 431 29.89 30.57 -15.84
CA ALA A 431 29.92 31.24 -17.14
C ALA A 431 30.35 30.33 -18.31
N PRO A 432 31.32 29.41 -18.17
CA PRO A 432 31.70 28.47 -19.24
C PRO A 432 30.62 27.47 -19.64
N LEU A 433 29.57 27.27 -18.82
CA LEU A 433 28.45 26.38 -19.15
C LEU A 433 27.46 27.03 -20.14
N ARG A 434 27.38 28.37 -20.17
CA ARG A 434 26.39 29.11 -20.97
C ARG A 434 26.40 28.74 -22.45
N PRO A 435 27.55 28.75 -23.16
CA PRO A 435 27.55 28.49 -24.60
C PRO A 435 27.03 27.09 -24.94
N PHE A 436 27.33 26.10 -24.10
CA PHE A 436 26.81 24.74 -24.30
C PHE A 436 25.29 24.69 -24.08
N ILE A 437 24.79 25.31 -23.00
CA ILE A 437 23.34 25.33 -22.72
C ILE A 437 22.57 26.08 -23.80
N GLU A 438 23.05 27.25 -24.24
CA GLU A 438 22.43 28.01 -25.34
C GLU A 438 22.41 27.22 -26.66
N ALA A 439 23.45 26.41 -26.93
CA ALA A 439 23.51 25.58 -28.12
C ALA A 439 22.53 24.39 -28.09
N MET A 440 22.09 23.97 -26.90
CA MET A 440 21.12 22.88 -26.72
C MET A 440 19.67 23.35 -26.71
N ASP A 441 19.42 24.67 -26.64
CA ASP A 441 18.09 25.27 -26.70
C ASP A 441 17.44 25.11 -28.08
N GLY A 442 16.12 25.05 -28.11
CA GLY A 442 15.33 24.99 -29.34
C GLY A 442 14.05 24.17 -29.17
N ASP A 443 13.23 24.17 -30.22
CA ASP A 443 11.95 23.43 -30.27
C ASP A 443 11.96 22.32 -31.34
N ASP A 444 13.12 22.01 -31.93
CA ASP A 444 13.24 20.94 -32.92
C ASP A 444 13.50 19.57 -32.26
N ALA A 445 13.55 18.51 -33.07
CA ALA A 445 13.70 17.15 -32.57
C ALA A 445 15.12 16.83 -32.05
N GLU A 446 16.09 17.70 -32.31
CA GLU A 446 17.49 17.54 -31.90
C GLU A 446 17.82 18.38 -30.65
N ALA A 447 16.97 19.35 -30.33
CA ALA A 447 17.04 20.20 -29.15
C ALA A 447 16.89 19.39 -27.86
N LEU A 448 17.77 19.68 -26.90
CA LEU A 448 17.80 19.08 -25.58
C LEU A 448 17.95 20.22 -24.55
N PRO A 449 16.93 21.08 -24.38
CA PRO A 449 17.04 22.21 -23.47
C PRO A 449 17.44 21.74 -22.06
N ALA A 450 18.35 22.48 -21.43
CA ALA A 450 18.79 22.18 -20.07
C ALA A 450 17.61 22.31 -19.08
N PRO A 451 17.56 21.48 -18.02
CA PRO A 451 16.55 21.62 -16.97
C PRO A 451 16.56 23.02 -16.35
N ASP A 452 15.37 23.51 -15.98
CA ASP A 452 15.17 24.88 -15.48
C ASP A 452 16.07 25.19 -14.28
N GLY A 453 16.23 24.25 -13.34
CA GLY A 453 17.10 24.43 -12.16
C GLY A 453 18.57 24.71 -12.52
N LEU A 454 19.12 24.03 -13.54
CA LEU A 454 20.48 24.32 -14.02
C LEU A 454 20.55 25.63 -14.79
N ARG A 455 19.53 25.89 -15.63
CA ARG A 455 19.46 27.11 -16.43
C ARG A 455 19.41 28.34 -15.53
N ASP A 456 18.54 28.35 -14.54
CA ASP A 456 18.40 29.45 -13.59
C ASP A 456 19.70 29.74 -12.85
N LEU A 457 20.47 28.70 -12.48
CA LEU A 457 21.78 28.88 -11.84
C LEU A 457 22.84 29.46 -12.77
N VAL A 458 22.87 29.01 -14.03
CA VAL A 458 23.88 29.44 -15.00
C VAL A 458 23.63 30.86 -15.52
N PHE A 459 22.35 31.23 -15.68
CA PHE A 459 21.94 32.53 -16.21
C PHE A 459 21.55 33.56 -15.16
N ARG A 460 21.58 33.21 -13.86
CA ARG A 460 21.43 34.18 -12.77
C ARG A 460 22.38 35.35 -13.03
N GLU A 461 21.84 36.57 -13.16
CA GLU A 461 22.68 37.77 -13.14
C GLU A 461 23.36 37.79 -11.78
N SER A 462 24.69 37.76 -11.75
CA SER A 462 25.44 37.97 -10.54
C SER A 462 25.13 39.39 -10.07
N ASP A 463 24.28 39.53 -9.05
CA ASP A 463 24.11 40.78 -8.32
C ASP A 463 25.51 41.20 -7.84
N ALA A 464 26.08 42.17 -8.54
CA ALA A 464 27.44 42.69 -8.35
C ALA A 464 27.57 43.57 -7.12
#